data_AF-A0A1I6YZV7-F1
#
_entry.id   AF-A0A1I6YZV7-F1
#
_cell.length_a   1.000
_cell.length_b   1.000
_cell.length_c   1.000
_cell.angle_alpha   90.00
_cell.angle_beta   90.00
_cell.angle_gamma   90.00
#
_symmetry.space_group_name_H-M   'P 1'
#
loop_
_entity.id
_entity.type
_entity.pdbx_description
1 polymer ?
#
loop_
_entity_poly.entity_id
_entity_poly.type
_entity_poly.pdbx_seq_one_letter_code
_entity_poly.pdbx_strand_id
1 'polypeptide(L)' 'MGKCESCRKEVDNLLIVKGQKLCTECAVKAQKDLDPDSLNFSACI' A
#
# COMPACT_ATOMS: atom_id res chain seq x y z
N MET A 1 19.46 5.89 1.09
CA MET A 1 19.03 4.59 1.65
C MET A 1 18.20 4.77 2.92
N GLY A 2 17.01 4.17 2.96
CA GLY A 2 16.11 4.19 4.13
C GLY A 2 15.44 2.82 4.35
N LYS A 3 14.83 2.61 5.52
CA LYS A 3 14.16 1.35 5.84
C LYS A 3 12.65 1.44 5.59
N CYS A 4 12.11 0.42 4.93
CA CYS A 4 10.67 0.24 4.80
C CYS A 4 10.04 0.02 6.18
N GLU A 5 9.00 0.76 6.53
CA GLU A 5 8.35 0.63 7.85
C GLU A 5 7.60 -0.70 8.00
N SER A 6 7.15 -1.32 6.89
CA SER A 6 6.42 -2.58 6.92
C SER A 6 7.31 -3.82 7.05
N CYS A 7 8.34 -3.94 6.19
CA CYS A 7 9.19 -5.13 6.15
C CYS A 7 10.61 -4.93 6.70
N ARG A 8 10.93 -3.70 7.15
CA ARG A 8 12.26 -3.29 7.67
C ARG A 8 13.45 -3.52 6.73
N LYS A 9 13.21 -3.85 5.45
CA LYS A 9 14.24 -3.89 4.42
C LYS A 9 14.81 -2.50 4.18
N GLU A 10 16.12 -2.43 4.05
CA GLU A 10 16.81 -1.23 3.61
C GLU A 10 16.72 -1.14 2.08
N VAL A 11 16.15 -0.05 1.58
CA VAL A 11 15.96 0.21 0.17
C VAL A 11 16.25 1.68 -0.12
N ASP A 12 16.72 1.98 -1.33
CA ASP A 12 16.97 3.37 -1.71
C ASP A 12 15.69 4.10 -2.15
N ASN A 13 14.74 3.35 -2.74
CA ASN A 13 13.47 3.85 -3.23
C ASN A 13 12.32 3.51 -2.27
N LEU A 14 11.97 4.47 -1.40
CA LEU A 14 10.80 4.42 -0.53
C LEU A 14 9.66 5.26 -1.11
N LEU A 15 8.45 4.72 -1.06
CA LEU A 15 7.20 5.35 -1.45
C LEU A 15 6.40 5.69 -0.20
N ILE A 16 5.71 6.83 -0.20
CA ILE A 16 4.82 7.19 0.90
C ILE A 16 3.40 6.76 0.54
N VAL A 17 2.85 5.80 1.28
CA VAL A 17 1.46 5.32 1.12
C VAL A 17 0.73 5.50 2.45
N LYS A 18 -0.37 6.26 2.48
CA LYS A 18 -1.12 6.60 3.70
C LYS A 18 -0.23 7.14 4.84
N GLY A 19 0.81 7.91 4.50
CA GLY A 19 1.77 8.47 5.47
C GLY A 19 2.87 7.52 5.93
N GLN A 20 2.92 6.27 5.46
CA GLN A 20 3.97 5.30 5.79
C GLN A 20 5.00 5.21 4.66
N LYS A 21 6.29 5.16 5.01
CA LYS A 21 7.40 4.94 4.06
C LYS A 21 7.57 3.44 3.80
N LEU A 22 7.09 3.00 2.65
CA LEU A 22 7.08 1.61 2.22
C LEU A 22 8.02 1.40 1.03
N CYS A 23 8.63 0.23 0.92
CA CYS A 23 9.26 -0.20 -0.32
C CYS A 23 8.19 -0.49 -1.39
N THR A 24 8.58 -0.56 -2.66
CA THR A 24 7.67 -0.81 -3.80
C THR A 24 6.76 -2.02 -3.59
N GLU A 25 7.30 -3.15 -3.09
CA GLU A 25 6.49 -4.36 -2.85
C GLU A 25 5.38 -4.11 -1.81
N CYS A 26 5.73 -3.47 -0.69
CA CYS A 26 4.78 -3.15 0.39
C CYS A 26 3.77 -2.06 -0.04
N ALA A 27 4.22 -1.08 -0.83
CA ALA A 27 3.37 -0.02 -1.37
C ALA A 27 2.32 -0.57 -2.35
N VAL A 28 2.70 -1.47 -3.24
CA VAL A 28 1.77 -2.14 -4.17
C VAL A 28 0.76 -3.00 -3.40
N LYS A 29 1.20 -3.72 -2.37
CA LYS A 29 0.31 -4.52 -1.52
C LYS A 29 -0.68 -3.64 -0.74
N ALA A 30 -0.21 -2.53 -0.18
CA ALA A 30 -1.04 -1.58 0.55
C ALA A 30 -2.04 -0.83 -0.36
N GLN A 31 -1.70 -0.61 -1.63
CA GLN A 31 -2.62 -0.07 -2.62
C GLN A 31 -3.64 -1.11 -3.09
N LYS A 32 -3.27 -2.38 -3.21
CA LYS A 32 -4.24 -3.46 -3.49
C LYS A 32 -5.25 -3.66 -2.37
N ASP A 33 -4.85 -3.46 -1.11
CA ASP A 33 -5.75 -3.54 0.05
C ASP A 33 -6.73 -2.35 0.14
N LEU A 34 -6.49 -1.28 -0.63
CA LEU A 34 -7.47 -0.20 -0.86
C LEU A 34 -8.52 -0.57 -1.92
N ASP A 35 -8.27 -1.59 -2.73
CA ASP A 35 -9.20 -2.15 -3.72
C ASP A 35 -9.57 -3.61 -3.37
N PRO A 36 -10.29 -3.87 -2.27
CA PRO A 36 -10.99 -5.14 -2.14
C PRO A 36 -12.36 -5.09 -2.83
N ASP A 37 -13.01 -3.92 -2.91
CA ASP A 37 -14.45 -3.87 -3.19
C ASP A 37 -14.96 -2.44 -3.49
N SER A 38 -14.56 -1.86 -4.63
CA SER A 38 -15.50 -1.00 -5.38
C SER A 38 -16.55 -1.86 -6.13
N LEU A 39 -16.88 -3.04 -5.58
CA LEU A 39 -18.07 -3.82 -5.86
C LEU A 39 -19.13 -3.53 -4.80
N ASN A 40 -19.23 -2.27 -4.39
CA ASN A 40 -20.48 -1.74 -3.86
C ASN A 40 -21.51 -1.65 -5.00
N PHE A 41 -21.88 -2.79 -5.58
CA PHE A 41 -23.22 -3.03 -6.06
C PHE A 41 -24.10 -3.33 -4.83
N SER A 42 -24.15 -2.44 -3.83
CA SER A 42 -25.45 -2.19 -3.18
C SER A 42 -26.29 -1.40 -4.17
N ALA A 43 -26.63 -2.03 -5.30
CA ALA A 43 -27.83 -1.69 -6.01
C ALA A 43 -28.98 -2.16 -5.10
N CYS A 44 -29.37 -1.31 -4.15
CA CYS A 44 -30.77 -1.23 -3.82
C CYS A 44 -31.47 -0.82 -5.11
N ILE A 45 -32.23 -1.74 -5.69
CA ILE A 45 -33.57 -1.58 -6.31
C ILE A 45 -33.95 -2.95 -6.90
#